data_AF-A0ABD0NRJ8-F1
#
_entry.id   AF-A0ABD0NRJ8-F1
#
_cell.length_a   1.000
_cell.length_b   1.000
_cell.length_c   1.000
_cell.angle_alpha   90.00
_cell.angle_beta   90.00
_cell.angle_gamma   90.00
#
_symmetry.space_group_name_H-M   'P 1'
#
loop_
_entity.id
_entity.type
_entity.pdbx_description
1 polymer ?
#
loop_
_entity_poly.entity_id
_entity_poly.type
_entity_poly.pdbx_seq_one_letter_code
_entity_poly.pdbx_strand_id
1 'polypeptide(L)' 'MIQRGHENLVHHILLYQCDSNLNKSDINRGHECYHPNMPDSFFTCETVLFAWAIGGE' A
#
# COMPACT_ATOMS: atom_id res chain seq x y z
N MET A 1 -6.20 11.13 0.74
CA MET A 1 -6.71 12.08 -0.27
C MET A 1 -5.98 11.83 -1.58
N ILE A 2 -6.70 11.74 -2.69
CA ILE A 2 -6.10 11.54 -4.03
C ILE A 2 -5.57 12.89 -4.54
N GLN A 3 -4.43 12.88 -5.22
CA GLN A 3 -3.84 14.08 -5.80
C GLN A 3 -4.71 14.60 -6.95
N ARG A 4 -4.89 15.93 -7.03
CA ARG A 4 -5.70 16.59 -8.06
C ARG A 4 -5.20 16.22 -9.46
N GLY A 5 -6.11 15.77 -10.32
CA GLY A 5 -5.82 15.32 -11.70
C GLY A 5 -5.54 13.82 -11.83
N HIS A 6 -5.43 13.08 -10.72
CA HIS A 6 -5.18 11.63 -10.70
C HIS A 6 -6.43 10.80 -10.34
N GLU A 7 -7.60 11.42 -10.23
CA GLU A 7 -8.86 10.77 -9.82
C GLU A 7 -9.26 9.64 -10.77
N ASN A 8 -8.93 9.76 -12.06
CA ASN A 8 -9.21 8.72 -13.05
C ASN A 8 -8.11 7.64 -13.13
N LEU A 9 -6.97 7.84 -12.46
CA LEU A 9 -5.83 6.92 -12.48
C LEU A 9 -5.82 5.97 -11.27
N VAL A 10 -6.23 6.46 -10.10
CA VAL A 10 -6.23 5.66 -8.87
C VAL A 10 -7.61 5.04 -8.66
N HIS A 11 -7.73 3.72 -8.91
CA HIS A 11 -9.02 3.02 -8.85
C HIS A 11 -9.33 2.44 -7.47
N HIS A 12 -8.30 2.02 -6.75
CA HIS A 12 -8.41 1.46 -5.40
C HIS A 12 -7.18 1.83 -4.56
N ILE A 13 -7.36 1.91 -3.24
CA ILE A 13 -6.32 2.11 -2.24
C ILE A 13 -6.55 1.10 -1.13
N LEU A 14 -5.52 0.34 -0.77
CA LEU A 14 -5.55 -0.62 0.33
C LEU A 14 -4.49 -0.23 1.37
N LEU A 15 -4.87 -0.28 2.64
CA LEU A 15 -3.96 -0.13 3.77
C LEU A 15 -3.92 -1.44 4.54
N TYR A 16 -2.73 -2.00 4.68
CA TYR A 16 -2.49 -3.24 5.40
C TYR A 16 -1.84 -2.96 6.76
N GLN A 17 -2.12 -3.83 7.72
CA GLN A 17 -1.37 -3.94 8.96
C GLN A 17 -0.30 -5.01 8.81
N CYS A 18 0.92 -4.66 9.20
CA CYS A 18 2.09 -5.54 9.21
C CYS A 18 2.45 -5.96 10.63
N ASP A 19 3.37 -6.92 10.75
CA ASP A 19 4.02 -7.22 12.03
C ASP A 19 4.93 -6.07 12.51
N SER A 20 5.33 -6.12 13.78
CA SER A 20 6.20 -5.11 14.40
C SER A 20 7.67 -5.19 13.98
N ASN A 21 8.04 -6.18 13.15
CA ASN A 21 9.43 -6.49 12.80
C ASN A 21 9.84 -5.91 11.45
N LEU A 22 9.06 -4.96 10.90
CA LEU A 22 9.43 -4.22 9.71
C LEU A 22 10.80 -3.57 9.85
N ASN A 23 11.63 -3.74 8.83
CA ASN A 23 12.93 -3.09 8.77
C ASN A 23 12.73 -1.58 8.63
N LYS A 24 13.34 -0.82 9.55
CA LYS A 24 13.24 0.65 9.55
C LYS A 24 13.79 1.29 8.28
N SER A 25 14.67 0.60 7.53
CA SER A 25 15.17 1.08 6.24
C SER A 25 14.11 1.11 5.14
N ASP A 26 13.03 0.35 5.30
CA ASP A 26 11.96 0.24 4.30
C ASP A 26 10.87 1.30 4.51
N ILE A 27 10.89 1.97 5.67
CA ILE A 27 9.97 3.06 6.00
C ILE A 27 10.21 4.23 5.02
N ASN A 28 9.12 4.79 4.49
CA ASN A 28 9.10 5.87 3.48
C ASN A 28 9.56 5.47 2.07
N ARG A 29 9.71 4.17 1.77
CA ARG A 29 9.98 3.70 0.41
C ARG A 29 8.69 3.22 -0.25
N GLY A 30 8.54 3.52 -1.54
CA GLY A 30 7.45 3.03 -2.38
C GLY A 30 8.02 2.15 -3.49
N HIS A 31 7.41 0.98 -3.69
CA HIS A 31 7.80 0.01 -4.71
C HIS A 31 6.55 -0.63 -5.32
N GLU A 32 6.66 -1.13 -6.55
CA GLU A 32 5.60 -1.88 -7.20
C GLU A 32 5.33 -3.19 -6.45
N CYS A 33 4.07 -3.46 -6.15
CA CYS A 33 3.66 -4.73 -5.53
C CYS A 33 3.98 -5.91 -6.45
N TYR A 34 4.35 -7.05 -5.86
CA TYR A 34 4.64 -8.32 -6.57
C TYR A 34 5.77 -8.23 -7.61
N HIS A 35 6.65 -7.24 -7.51
CA HIS A 35 7.83 -7.10 -8.35
C HIS A 35 9.11 -7.48 -7.56
N PRO A 36 10.20 -7.93 -8.20
CA PRO A 36 11.48 -8.21 -7.51
C PRO A 36 12.07 -7.08 -6.66
N ASN A 37 11.59 -5.85 -6.81
CA ASN A 37 12.04 -4.69 -6.03
C ASN A 37 11.19 -4.44 -4.77
N MET A 38 10.13 -5.22 -4.54
CA MET A 38 9.31 -5.15 -3.34
C MET A 38 10.09 -5.75 -2.17
N PRO A 39 10.27 -5.03 -1.04
CA PRO A 39 10.91 -5.59 0.15
C PRO A 39 10.16 -6.80 0.69
N ASP A 40 10.88 -7.86 1.04
CA ASP A 40 10.29 -9.10 1.58
C ASP A 40 9.48 -8.86 2.86
N SER A 41 9.85 -7.82 3.62
CA SER A 41 9.18 -7.40 4.85
C SER A 41 7.71 -7.02 4.63
N PHE A 42 7.32 -6.62 3.42
CA PHE A 42 5.94 -6.28 3.10
C PHE A 42 5.05 -7.49 2.83
N PHE A 43 5.61 -8.69 2.64
CA PHE A 43 4.80 -9.91 2.51
C PHE A 43 4.11 -10.33 3.82
N THR A 44 4.55 -9.81 4.97
CA THR A 44 3.90 -10.11 6.26
C THR A 44 2.66 -9.25 6.51
N CYS A 45 2.40 -8.27 5.64
CA CYS A 45 1.29 -7.33 5.75
C CYS A 45 0.01 -7.90 5.13
N GLU A 46 -0.60 -8.90 5.76
CA GLU A 46 -1.75 -9.63 5.17
C GLU A 46 -3.12 -9.10 5.62
N THR A 47 -3.18 -8.36 6.74
CA THR A 47 -4.46 -7.89 7.29
C THR A 47 -4.86 -6.55 6.70
N VAL A 48 -5.99 -6.50 5.98
CA VAL A 48 -6.55 -5.24 5.46
C VAL A 48 -7.16 -4.43 6.61
N LEU A 49 -6.63 -3.23 6.84
CA LEU A 49 -7.12 -2.30 7.86
C LEU A 49 -8.08 -1.27 7.27
N PHE A 50 -7.83 -0.83 6.05
CA PHE A 50 -8.71 0.07 5.31
C PHE A 50 -8.67 -0.26 3.82
N ALA A 51 -9.81 -0.13 3.17
CA ALA A 51 -9.94 -0.29 1.73
C ALA A 51 -10.83 0.80 1.18
N TRP A 52 -10.43 1.37 0.04
CA TRP A 52 -11.22 2.33 -0.71
C TRP A 52 -11.18 1.97 -2.19
N ALA A 53 -12.28 2.23 -2.90
CA ALA A 53 -12.39 2.08 -4.34
C ALA A 53 -13.32 3.17 -4.91
N ILE A 54 -13.26 3.41 -6.22
CA ILE A 54 -14.15 4.34 -6.91
C ILE A 54 -15.62 4.00 -6.61
N GLY A 55 -16.39 5.00 -6.17
CA GLY A 55 -17.79 4.83 -5.79
C GLY A 55 -18.01 4.23 -4.40
N GLY A 56 -16.95 3.84 -3.70
CA GLY A 56 -16.97 3.54 -2.27
C GLY A 56 -16.95 4.82 -1.45
N GLU A 57 -17.87 4.91 -0.49
CA GLU A 57 -17.96 5.99 0.49
C GLU A 57 -17.24 5.60 1.80
#